data_AF-A0A7Y3V0H5-F1
#
_entry.id   AF-A0A7Y3V0H5-F1
#
_cell.length_a   1.000
_cell.length_b   1.000
_cell.length_c   1.000
_cell.angle_alpha   90.00
_cell.angle_beta   90.00
_cell.angle_gamma   90.00
#
_symmetry.space_group_name_H-M   'P 1'
#
loop_
_entity.id
_entity.type
_entity.pdbx_description
1 polymer ?
#
loop_
_entity_poly.entity_id
_entity_poly.type
_entity_poly.pdbx_seq_one_letter_code
_entity_poly.pdbx_strand_id
1 'polypeptide(L)'
;MRVEFEREVTAYLSSVEYGPHELFLRGVVFGDRERRFDDGDSIRTSNIVTYEDFQGYVVARTLNSTYVVCDWAADGARGGTKAQH
;
A
#
# COMPACT_ATOMS: atom_id res chain seq x y z
N MET A 1 -9.09 -10.02 -14.24
CA MET A 1 -9.11 -10.56 -12.87
C MET A 1 -9.55 -9.44 -11.95
N ARG A 2 -10.71 -9.55 -11.29
CA ARG A 2 -11.13 -8.61 -10.25
C ARG A 2 -10.86 -9.29 -8.92
N VAL A 3 -9.97 -8.72 -8.12
CA VAL A 3 -9.76 -9.16 -6.74
C VAL A 3 -10.78 -8.44 -5.89
N GLU A 4 -11.70 -9.19 -5.29
CA GLU A 4 -12.61 -8.65 -4.29
C GLU A 4 -11.92 -8.77 -2.94
N PHE A 5 -11.55 -7.62 -2.38
CA PHE A 5 -11.08 -7.55 -1.01
C PHE A 5 -12.30 -7.64 -0.10
N GLU A 6 -12.30 -8.60 0.83
CA GLU A 6 -13.41 -8.78 1.79
C GLU A 6 -13.62 -7.56 2.70
N ARG A 7 -12.67 -6.61 2.72
CA ARG A 7 -12.73 -5.37 3.48
C ARG A 7 -12.76 -4.15 2.57
N GLU A 8 -13.40 -3.09 3.06
CA GLU A 8 -13.48 -1.80 2.38
C GLU A 8 -12.08 -1.20 2.17
N VAL A 9 -11.53 -1.41 0.97
CA VAL A 9 -10.32 -0.73 0.50
C VAL A 9 -10.62 0.75 0.35
N THR A 10 -9.81 1.58 0.97
CA THR A 10 -9.93 3.03 0.91
C THR A 10 -9.28 3.57 -0.36
N ALA A 11 -8.08 3.08 -0.70
CA ALA A 11 -7.35 3.47 -1.90
C ALA A 11 -6.28 2.43 -2.28
N TYR A 12 -5.76 2.55 -3.48
CA TYR A 12 -4.65 1.75 -4.00
C TYR A 12 -3.38 2.59 -4.06
N LEU A 13 -2.23 1.97 -3.79
CA LEU A 13 -0.92 2.63 -3.81
C LEU A 13 0.00 1.96 -4.83
N SER A 14 0.68 2.79 -5.61
CA SER A 14 1.70 2.43 -6.60
C SER A 14 3.02 3.12 -6.25
N SER A 15 4.14 2.62 -6.78
CA SER A 15 5.49 3.13 -6.51
C SER A 15 5.74 3.27 -5.02
N VAL A 16 5.40 2.23 -4.26
CA VAL A 16 5.39 2.28 -2.80
C VAL A 16 6.78 2.10 -2.22
N GLU A 17 7.05 2.87 -1.15
CA GLU A 17 8.23 2.77 -0.31
C GLU A 17 7.81 2.75 1.17
N TYR A 18 8.49 1.94 1.97
CA TYR A 18 8.38 2.02 3.42
C TYR A 18 9.03 3.31 3.93
N GLY A 19 8.33 4.00 4.82
CA GLY A 19 8.92 4.99 5.70
C GLY A 19 9.87 4.36 6.71
N PRO A 20 10.62 5.20 7.47
CA PRO A 20 11.49 4.73 8.54
C PRO A 20 10.76 3.78 9.50
N HIS A 21 11.42 2.67 9.84
CA HIS A 21 10.88 1.61 10.70
C HIS A 21 9.55 1.01 10.21
N GLU A 22 9.26 1.12 8.90
CA GLU A 22 8.02 0.62 8.28
C GLU A 22 6.74 1.19 8.93
N LEU A 23 6.85 2.37 9.55
CA LEU A 23 5.75 2.97 10.30
C LEU A 23 4.68 3.60 9.40
N PHE A 24 5.01 3.93 8.15
CA PHE A 24 4.08 4.50 7.17
C PHE A 24 4.52 4.11 5.76
N LEU A 25 3.64 4.28 4.79
CA LEU A 25 3.95 4.13 3.37
C LEU A 25 4.02 5.49 2.70
N ARG A 26 4.90 5.60 1.69
CA ARG A 26 4.87 6.66 0.69
C ARG A 26 4.61 6.03 -0.67
N GLY A 27 3.87 6.70 -1.52
CA GLY A 27 3.58 6.22 -2.86
C GLY A 27 2.58 7.11 -3.57
N VAL A 28 2.17 6.67 -4.75
CA VAL A 28 1.17 7.34 -5.58
C VAL A 28 -0.19 6.70 -5.34
N VAL A 29 -1.20 7.51 -5.03
CA VAL A 29 -2.55 7.03 -4.69
C VAL A 29 -3.48 7.01 -5.89
N PHE A 30 -4.36 5.99 -5.93
CA PHE A 30 -5.41 5.85 -6.93
C PHE A 30 -6.69 5.32 -6.29
N GLY A 31 -7.83 5.78 -6.81
CA GLY A 31 -9.15 5.34 -6.41
C GLY A 31 -9.48 5.63 -4.95
N ASP A 32 -9.03 6.77 -4.41
CA ASP A 32 -9.38 7.16 -3.02
C ASP A 32 -10.89 7.39 -2.91
N ARG A 33 -11.56 6.43 -2.26
CA ARG A 33 -13.01 6.42 -2.12
C ARG A 33 -13.54 7.61 -1.33
N GLU A 34 -12.74 8.07 -0.37
CA GLU A 34 -13.08 9.20 0.50
C GLU A 34 -12.84 10.57 -0.17
N ARG A 35 -12.30 10.58 -1.41
CA ARG A 35 -12.02 11.79 -2.21
C ARG A 35 -11.17 12.83 -1.48
N ARG A 36 -10.21 12.36 -0.70
CA ARG A 36 -9.21 13.18 0.00
C ARG A 36 -8.03 13.51 -0.90
N PHE A 37 -7.80 12.70 -1.93
CA PHE A 37 -6.69 12.80 -2.87
C PHE A 37 -7.18 12.56 -4.29
N ASP A 38 -6.52 13.20 -5.25
CA ASP A 38 -6.75 12.94 -6.66
C ASP A 38 -5.87 11.77 -7.14
N ASP A 39 -6.35 11.07 -8.18
CA ASP A 39 -5.60 9.97 -8.78
C ASP A 39 -4.26 10.46 -9.33
N GLY A 40 -3.16 9.86 -8.88
CA GLY A 40 -1.80 10.27 -9.24
C GLY A 40 -1.11 11.15 -8.18
N ASP A 41 -1.79 11.50 -7.09
CA ASP A 41 -1.17 12.25 -6.00
C ASP A 41 -0.12 11.43 -5.26
N SER A 42 1.03 12.06 -4.97
CA SER A 42 2.03 11.49 -4.08
C SER A 42 1.63 11.71 -2.64
N ILE A 43 1.36 10.62 -1.91
CA ILE A 43 0.92 10.69 -0.52
C ILE A 43 1.89 10.00 0.43
N ARG A 44 1.77 10.38 1.70
CA ARG A 44 2.29 9.64 2.84
C ARG A 44 1.10 9.18 3.68
N THR A 45 0.99 7.89 3.95
CA THR A 45 -0.05 7.37 4.84
C THR A 45 0.19 7.84 6.28
N SER A 46 -0.85 7.79 7.11
CA SER A 46 -0.67 7.81 8.56
C SER A 46 0.02 6.53 9.04
N ASN A 47 0.29 6.46 10.35
CA ASN A 47 0.99 5.32 10.91
C ASN A 47 0.21 4.02 10.63
N ILE A 48 0.92 3.01 10.13
CA ILE A 48 0.37 1.68 9.91
C ILE A 48 0.19 1.01 11.27
N VAL A 49 -0.99 0.42 11.45
CA VAL A 49 -1.39 -0.39 12.60
C VAL A 49 -1.08 -1.86 12.31
N THR A 50 -1.31 -2.32 11.08
CA THR A 50 -1.00 -3.69 10.67
C THR A 50 -0.79 -3.80 9.16
N TYR A 51 -0.01 -4.81 8.76
CA TYR A 51 0.13 -5.27 7.38
C TYR A 51 -0.45 -6.67 7.26
N GLU A 52 -1.13 -6.95 6.15
CA GLU A 52 -1.66 -8.28 5.83
C GLU A 52 -1.33 -8.62 4.39
N ASP A 53 -0.81 -9.82 4.14
CA ASP A 53 -0.71 -10.35 2.77
C ASP A 53 -2.06 -10.98 2.38
N PHE A 54 -2.72 -10.41 1.38
CA PHE A 54 -3.99 -10.90 0.86
C PHE A 54 -3.88 -11.16 -0.64
N GLN A 55 -4.04 -12.43 -1.04
CA GLN A 55 -3.97 -12.87 -2.44
C GLN A 55 -2.71 -12.37 -3.19
N GLY A 56 -1.57 -12.27 -2.48
CA GLY A 56 -0.29 -11.81 -3.03
C GLY A 56 -0.04 -10.30 -2.94
N TYR A 57 -1.05 -9.51 -2.55
CA TYR A 57 -0.94 -8.08 -2.31
C TYR A 57 -0.65 -7.77 -0.85
N VAL A 58 0.15 -6.75 -0.59
CA VAL A 58 0.30 -6.19 0.76
C VAL A 58 -0.84 -5.20 1.00
N VAL A 59 -1.60 -5.44 2.06
CA VAL A 59 -2.67 -4.56 2.52
C VAL A 59 -2.22 -3.89 3.80
N ALA A 60 -2.03 -2.57 3.75
CA ALA A 60 -1.60 -1.77 4.87
C ALA A 60 -2.81 -1.07 5.51
N ARG A 61 -2.99 -1.24 6.82
CA ARG A 61 -4.07 -0.58 7.56
C ARG A 61 -3.55 0.49 8.47
N THR A 62 -4.14 1.66 8.37
CA THR A 62 -4.04 2.72 9.36
C THR A 62 -5.25 2.68 10.29
N LEU A 63 -5.35 3.65 11.21
CA LEU A 63 -6.52 3.77 12.10
C LEU A 63 -7.85 3.96 11.36
N ASN A 64 -7.83 4.56 10.17
CA ASN A 64 -9.03 5.01 9.46
C ASN A 64 -9.02 4.70 7.96
N SER A 65 -8.02 3.98 7.46
CA SER A 65 -7.90 3.71 6.04
C SER A 65 -7.21 2.37 5.80
N THR A 66 -7.61 1.71 4.72
CA THR A 66 -7.01 0.46 4.24
C THR A 66 -6.45 0.72 2.85
N TYR A 67 -5.16 0.50 2.66
CA TYR A 67 -4.46 0.70 1.40
C TYR A 67 -4.00 -0.64 0.84
N VAL A 68 -4.18 -0.84 -0.47
CA VAL A 68 -3.62 -2.00 -1.18
C VAL A 68 -2.38 -1.55 -1.94
N VAL A 69 -1.25 -2.22 -1.72
CA VAL A 69 -0.01 -1.96 -2.46
C VAL A 69 -0.01 -2.76 -3.75
N CYS A 70 -0.08 -2.07 -4.88
CA CYS A 70 -0.07 -2.64 -6.23
C CYS A 70 1.35 -2.93 -6.72
N ASP A 71 2.29 -2.02 -6.46
CA ASP A 71 3.69 -2.14 -6.83
C ASP A 71 4.60 -1.30 -5.92
N TRP A 72 5.89 -1.61 -5.95
CA TRP A 72 6.93 -1.02 -5.11
C TRP A 72 7.90 -0.21 -5.97
N ALA A 73 8.38 0.92 -5.46
CA ALA A 73 9.26 1.83 -6.23
C ALA A 73 10.63 1.23 -6.59
N ALA A 74 11.08 0.22 -5.85
CA ALA A 74 12.34 -0.48 -6.09
C ALA A 74 12.24 -1.98 -5.76
N ASP A 75 13.06 -2.80 -6.43
CA ASP A 75 13.16 -4.27 -6.22
C ASP A 75 13.49 -4.68 -4.77
N GLY A 76 13.97 -3.75 -3.94
CA GLY A 76 14.25 -3.96 -2.51
C GLY A 76 13.26 -3.31 -1.55
N ALA A 77 12.30 -2.53 -2.04
CA ALA A 77 11.42 -1.71 -1.20
C ALA A 77 10.37 -2.53 -0.44
N ARG A 78 10.00 -3.73 -0.90
CA ARG A 78 9.14 -4.67 -0.14
C ARG A 78 9.88 -5.38 1.00
N GLY A 79 11.21 -5.22 1.10
CA GLY A 79 12.06 -6.13 1.86
C GLY A 79 12.34 -7.37 1.02
N GLY A 80 13.60 -7.60 0.67
CA GLY A 80 13.98 -8.56 -0.37
C GLY A 80 13.58 -10.00 -0.05
N THR A 81 12.78 -10.60 -0.93
CA THR A 81 12.93 -12.02 -1.28
C THR A 81 13.68 -12.09 -2.61
N LYS A 82 15.00 -11.91 -2.55
CA LYS A 82 15.84 -12.50 -3.60
C LYS A 82 15.85 -14.00 -3.33
N ALA A 83 15.07 -14.71 -4.14
CA ALA A 83 15.17 -16.15 -4.28
C ALA A 83 16.64 -16.53 -4.50
N GLN A 84 17.05 -17.57 -3.77
CA GLN A 84 18.36 -18.20 -3.79
C GLN A 84 18.69 -18.69 -5.20
N HIS A 85 19.96 -18.60 -5.58
CA HIS A 85 20.54 -19.29 -6.74
C HIS A 85 21.70 -20.17 -6.26
#